data_AF-A0AAW2EXM3-F1
#
_entry.id   AF-A0AAW2EXM3-F1
#
_cell.length_a   1.000
_cell.length_b   1.000
_cell.length_c   1.000
_cell.angle_alpha   90.00
_cell.angle_beta   90.00
_cell.angle_gamma   90.00
#
_symmetry.space_group_name_H-M   'P 1'
#
loop_
_entity.id
_entity.type
_entity.pdbx_description
1 polymer ?
#
loop_
_entity_poly.entity_id
_entity_poly.type
_entity_poly.pdbx_seq_one_letter_code
_entity_poly.pdbx_strand_id
1 'polypeptide(L)'
;MEVKVEPTLQCYVEEKQDNGFSSLENASTIPSSVDVGALNLWTSKATTCLISQYKKYRSLVGQSTQIRSLREMFEMISLEMQNYGFYFSPQKCENKWRVLERKYKNLVFRERVKKPGRMRHYGQWEHKRALDEIFNEKKRHVYLETEEQQSSSGSLAYPVTLPKSVSDADESPGDRQREDPLAPTVNEKDGDTMDDKQILTTLFEKFTEEIGRNFALMEKNKQRRHKEKMAVRHRELELKEQLFKLKEQKIELQKCQIIAAAQNLGLNIK
;
A
#
# COMPACT_ATOMS: atom_id res chain seq x y z
N MET A 1 28.41 -39.52 46.12
CA MET A 1 27.78 -40.73 45.56
C MET A 1 26.63 -40.27 44.71
N GLU A 2 26.87 -40.24 43.41
CA GLU A 2 25.85 -40.05 42.37
C GLU A 2 25.14 -41.39 42.17
N VAL A 3 23.80 -41.39 42.08
CA VAL A 3 23.08 -42.34 41.21
C VAL A 3 21.85 -41.62 40.64
N LYS A 4 21.92 -41.33 39.34
CA LYS A 4 20.81 -41.04 38.41
C LYS A 4 19.91 -42.27 38.27
N VAL A 5 18.59 -42.12 38.20
CA VAL A 5 17.73 -42.94 37.30
C VAL A 5 16.44 -42.17 36.91
N GLU A 6 16.42 -41.60 35.72
CA GLU A 6 15.40 -41.86 34.67
C GLU A 6 16.14 -42.69 33.59
N PRO A 7 15.54 -43.40 32.59
CA PRO A 7 14.27 -43.16 31.89
C PRO A 7 13.57 -44.46 31.36
N THR A 8 12.57 -44.35 30.45
CA THR A 8 12.26 -45.21 29.24
C THR A 8 10.77 -45.06 28.89
N LEU A 9 10.37 -44.28 27.88
CA LEU A 9 10.34 -44.48 26.41
C LEU A 9 9.20 -45.36 25.86
N GLN A 10 8.38 -44.71 25.02
CA GLN A 10 7.83 -45.12 23.71
C GLN A 10 7.12 -46.47 23.56
N CYS A 11 5.88 -46.40 23.03
CA CYS A 11 5.46 -47.32 21.99
C CYS A 11 4.77 -46.55 20.86
N TYR A 12 5.38 -46.65 19.68
CA TYR A 12 4.99 -46.13 18.38
C TYR A 12 4.36 -47.30 17.61
N VAL A 13 3.18 -47.10 17.00
CA VAL A 13 2.67 -47.98 15.92
C VAL A 13 2.00 -47.09 14.86
N GLU A 14 2.78 -46.80 13.83
CA GLU A 14 2.40 -46.59 12.42
C GLU A 14 1.89 -47.96 11.87
N GLU A 15 0.95 -48.16 10.97
CA GLU A 15 0.53 -47.52 9.71
C GLU A 15 -0.87 -48.05 9.34
N LYS A 16 -1.67 -47.28 8.60
CA LYS A 16 -2.01 -47.58 7.18
C LYS A 16 -3.10 -46.64 6.66
N GLN A 17 -2.73 -45.86 5.65
CA GLN A 17 -3.64 -45.28 4.68
C GLN A 17 -4.25 -46.40 3.84
N ASP A 18 -5.55 -46.33 3.62
CA ASP A 18 -6.14 -46.71 2.34
C ASP A 18 -7.25 -45.72 1.97
N ASN A 19 -7.16 -45.25 0.72
CA ASN A 19 -8.07 -44.34 0.05
C ASN A 19 -9.42 -45.05 -0.20
N GLY A 20 -10.51 -44.48 0.32
CA GLY A 20 -11.87 -44.97 0.07
C GLY A 20 -12.87 -43.82 -0.04
N PHE A 21 -13.07 -43.35 -1.26
CA PHE A 21 -14.07 -42.36 -1.64
C PHE A 21 -15.48 -42.96 -1.47
N SER A 22 -16.22 -42.59 -0.42
CA SER A 22 -17.69 -42.59 -0.34
C SER A 22 -18.18 -42.13 1.04
N SER A 23 -18.71 -40.91 1.12
CA SER A 23 -20.00 -40.63 1.79
C SER A 23 -20.16 -39.12 1.90
N LEU A 24 -20.73 -38.55 0.84
CA LEU A 24 -21.25 -37.20 0.79
C LEU A 24 -22.61 -37.22 1.48
N GLU A 25 -22.64 -36.92 2.78
CA GLU A 25 -23.80 -36.40 3.52
C GLU A 25 -23.44 -36.30 5.02
N ASN A 26 -23.87 -35.20 5.65
CA ASN A 26 -23.84 -34.93 7.10
C ASN A 26 -22.59 -34.26 7.69
N ALA A 27 -22.49 -32.94 7.46
CA ALA A 27 -21.64 -32.04 8.27
C ALA A 27 -22.36 -30.73 8.65
N SER A 28 -23.67 -30.80 8.91
CA SER A 28 -24.47 -29.71 9.50
C SER A 28 -24.84 -29.97 10.96
N THR A 29 -24.15 -30.88 11.65
CA THR A 29 -24.34 -31.07 13.09
C THR A 29 -23.53 -30.02 13.85
N ILE A 30 -24.10 -28.83 13.98
CA ILE A 30 -23.61 -27.81 14.92
C ILE A 30 -23.74 -28.42 16.33
N PRO A 31 -22.67 -28.46 17.14
CA PRO A 31 -22.77 -28.89 18.54
C PRO A 31 -23.79 -28.02 19.27
N SER A 32 -24.88 -28.62 19.72
CA SER A 32 -26.05 -27.99 20.37
C SER A 32 -25.74 -27.24 21.68
N SER A 33 -24.48 -27.17 22.11
CA SER A 33 -24.07 -26.64 23.42
C SER A 33 -23.23 -25.36 23.35
N VAL A 34 -23.06 -24.74 22.18
CA VAL A 34 -22.22 -23.54 22.03
C VAL A 34 -23.05 -22.35 21.56
N ASP A 35 -22.97 -21.26 22.31
CA ASP A 35 -23.65 -19.99 22.02
C ASP A 35 -23.36 -19.53 20.58
N VAL A 36 -24.38 -19.62 19.72
CA VAL A 36 -24.33 -19.31 18.29
C VAL A 36 -23.91 -17.85 18.04
N GLY A 37 -24.15 -16.96 19.01
CA GLY A 37 -23.74 -15.56 18.97
C GLY A 37 -22.22 -15.39 19.07
N ALA A 38 -21.55 -16.19 19.91
CA ALA A 38 -20.10 -16.14 20.09
C ALA A 38 -19.34 -16.77 18.89
N LEU A 39 -19.92 -17.79 18.24
CA LEU A 39 -19.30 -18.49 17.11
C LEU A 39 -19.14 -17.62 15.84
N ASN A 40 -19.97 -16.60 15.69
CA ASN A 40 -19.98 -15.71 14.52
C ASN A 40 -19.20 -14.40 14.73
N LEU A 41 -18.45 -14.27 15.83
CA LEU A 41 -17.69 -13.06 16.14
C LEU A 41 -16.28 -13.12 15.56
N TRP A 42 -15.90 -12.07 14.83
CA TRP A 42 -14.53 -11.92 14.31
C TRP A 42 -13.55 -11.54 15.42
N THR A 43 -13.02 -12.54 16.11
CA THR A 43 -11.89 -12.37 17.04
C THR A 43 -10.58 -12.16 16.28
N SER A 44 -9.55 -11.69 16.98
CA SER A 44 -8.18 -11.59 16.43
C SER A 44 -7.67 -12.96 15.95
N LYS A 45 -7.97 -14.04 16.71
CA LYS A 45 -7.63 -15.42 16.32
C LYS A 45 -8.35 -15.87 15.04
N ALA A 46 -9.66 -15.64 14.94
CA ALA A 46 -10.44 -15.96 13.74
C ALA A 46 -9.94 -15.19 12.51
N THR A 47 -9.61 -13.90 12.70
CA THR A 47 -9.09 -13.05 11.64
C THR A 47 -7.70 -13.50 11.19
N THR A 48 -6.84 -13.91 12.13
CA THR A 48 -5.51 -14.47 11.83
C THR A 48 -5.62 -15.78 11.05
N CYS A 49 -6.53 -16.67 11.46
CA CYS A 49 -6.83 -17.92 10.76
C CYS A 49 -7.29 -17.66 9.32
N LEU A 50 -8.22 -16.71 9.10
CA LEU A 50 -8.66 -16.34 7.76
C LEU A 50 -7.48 -15.89 6.88
N ILE A 51 -6.57 -15.07 7.42
CA ILE A 51 -5.42 -14.56 6.67
C ILE A 51 -4.43 -15.69 6.32
N SER A 52 -4.16 -16.61 7.24
CA SER A 52 -3.26 -17.73 7.00
C SER A 52 -3.82 -18.69 5.96
N GLN A 53 -5.11 -19.03 6.03
CA GLN A 53 -5.75 -19.90 5.05
C GLN A 53 -5.83 -19.22 3.67
N TYR A 54 -6.10 -17.91 3.62
CA TYR A 54 -6.04 -17.17 2.37
C TYR A 54 -4.64 -17.25 1.76
N LYS A 55 -3.58 -17.01 2.53
CA LYS A 55 -2.19 -17.11 2.03
C LYS A 55 -1.89 -18.51 1.45
N LYS A 56 -2.33 -19.57 2.14
CA LYS A 56 -2.15 -20.97 1.72
C LYS A 56 -2.87 -21.30 0.42
N TYR A 57 -4.16 -20.97 0.31
CA TYR A 57 -4.97 -21.37 -0.84
C TYR A 57 -4.85 -20.42 -2.03
N ARG A 58 -4.42 -19.16 -1.83
CA ARG A 58 -4.36 -18.16 -2.91
C ARG A 58 -3.40 -18.53 -4.03
N SER A 59 -2.29 -19.21 -3.75
CA SER A 59 -1.36 -19.72 -4.76
C SER A 59 -1.95 -20.89 -5.55
N LEU A 60 -2.77 -21.72 -4.91
CA LEU A 60 -3.36 -22.94 -5.48
C LEU A 60 -4.53 -22.65 -6.45
N VAL A 61 -5.12 -21.44 -6.39
CA VAL A 61 -6.21 -21.02 -7.28
C VAL A 61 -5.74 -20.99 -8.73
N GLY A 62 -6.37 -21.79 -9.58
CA GLY A 62 -6.06 -21.89 -11.01
C GLY A 62 -4.80 -22.68 -11.34
N GLN A 63 -4.04 -23.13 -10.34
CA GLN A 63 -2.88 -24.02 -10.53
C GLN A 63 -3.24 -25.49 -10.29
N SER A 64 -4.17 -25.75 -9.39
CA SER A 64 -4.63 -27.10 -9.03
C SER A 64 -6.02 -27.38 -9.63
N THR A 65 -6.33 -28.65 -9.90
CA THR A 65 -7.67 -29.09 -10.32
C THR A 65 -8.73 -28.96 -9.22
N GLN A 66 -8.29 -28.73 -7.97
CA GLN A 66 -9.14 -28.65 -6.79
C GLN A 66 -9.76 -27.27 -6.58
N ILE A 67 -9.08 -26.18 -6.99
CA ILE A 67 -9.59 -24.82 -6.82
C ILE A 67 -9.48 -24.07 -8.15
N ARG A 68 -10.58 -24.03 -8.91
CA ARG A 68 -10.66 -23.36 -10.22
C ARG A 68 -10.94 -21.87 -10.07
N SER A 69 -11.61 -21.46 -9.00
CA SER A 69 -12.04 -20.07 -8.81
C SER A 69 -11.80 -19.53 -7.41
N LEU A 70 -11.82 -18.20 -7.28
CA LEU A 70 -11.78 -17.52 -5.97
C LEU A 70 -12.99 -17.87 -5.10
N ARG A 71 -14.14 -18.18 -5.71
CA ARG A 71 -15.34 -18.60 -4.99
C ARG A 71 -15.11 -19.94 -4.28
N GLU A 72 -14.63 -20.93 -5.01
CA GLU A 72 -14.26 -22.25 -4.46
C GLU A 72 -13.15 -22.14 -3.41
N MET A 73 -12.20 -21.22 -3.60
CA MET A 73 -11.17 -20.94 -2.58
C MET A 73 -11.80 -20.51 -1.25
N PHE A 74 -12.81 -19.63 -1.27
CA PHE A 74 -13.50 -19.22 -0.04
C PHE A 74 -14.40 -20.30 0.53
N GLU A 75 -14.91 -21.22 -0.30
CA GLU A 75 -15.59 -22.43 0.17
C GLU A 75 -14.62 -23.33 0.96
N MET A 76 -13.44 -23.60 0.41
CA MET A 76 -12.38 -24.34 1.10
C MET A 76 -11.91 -23.66 2.38
N ILE A 77 -11.69 -22.34 2.34
CA ILE A 77 -11.31 -21.57 3.53
C ILE A 77 -12.39 -21.67 4.62
N SER A 78 -13.68 -21.61 4.24
CA SER A 78 -14.77 -21.71 5.21
C SER A 78 -14.79 -23.05 5.94
N LEU A 79 -14.51 -24.14 5.22
CA LEU A 79 -14.44 -25.49 5.78
C LEU A 79 -13.25 -25.60 6.72
N GLU A 80 -12.09 -25.08 6.32
CA GLU A 80 -10.91 -25.07 7.18
C GLU A 80 -11.12 -24.24 8.43
N MET A 81 -11.76 -23.07 8.32
CA MET A 81 -12.10 -22.26 9.48
C MET A 81 -12.98 -23.03 10.48
N GLN A 82 -13.91 -23.86 10.00
CA GLN A 82 -14.72 -24.73 10.86
C GLN A 82 -13.89 -25.78 11.59
N ASN A 83 -12.87 -26.36 10.92
CA ASN A 83 -11.92 -27.29 11.56
C ASN A 83 -11.15 -26.62 12.72
N TYR A 84 -10.91 -25.32 12.65
CA TYR A 84 -10.31 -24.53 13.74
C TYR A 84 -11.33 -24.02 14.77
N GLY A 85 -12.60 -24.43 14.68
CA GLY A 85 -13.68 -24.03 15.58
C GLY A 85 -14.32 -22.68 15.26
N PHE A 86 -14.10 -22.13 14.05
CA PHE A 86 -14.68 -20.87 13.59
C PHE A 86 -15.73 -21.11 12.49
N TYR A 87 -16.99 -20.87 12.81
CA TYR A 87 -18.10 -21.19 11.91
C TYR A 87 -18.51 -19.96 11.08
N PHE A 88 -17.80 -19.72 9.99
CA PHE A 88 -18.12 -18.67 9.04
C PHE A 88 -18.49 -19.25 7.67
N SER A 89 -19.59 -18.77 7.09
CA SER A 89 -19.93 -19.08 5.69
C SER A 89 -18.87 -18.52 4.73
N PRO A 90 -18.68 -19.11 3.53
CA PRO A 90 -17.75 -18.61 2.51
C PRO A 90 -17.93 -17.11 2.22
N GLN A 91 -19.18 -16.65 2.12
CA GLN A 91 -19.51 -15.25 1.86
C GLN A 91 -19.04 -14.30 2.98
N LYS A 92 -19.13 -14.74 4.24
CA LYS A 92 -18.65 -13.97 5.40
C LYS A 92 -17.12 -13.87 5.38
N CYS A 93 -16.42 -14.96 5.06
CA CYS A 93 -14.96 -14.98 4.90
C CYS A 93 -14.52 -14.02 3.80
N GLU A 94 -15.17 -14.04 2.64
CA GLU A 94 -14.88 -13.15 1.53
C GLU A 94 -15.13 -11.68 1.90
N ASN A 95 -16.28 -11.36 2.49
CA ASN A 95 -16.59 -9.98 2.90
C ASN A 95 -15.59 -9.46 3.93
N LYS A 96 -15.23 -10.28 4.92
CA LYS A 96 -14.20 -9.94 5.90
C LYS A 96 -12.85 -9.69 5.23
N TRP A 97 -12.47 -10.55 4.27
CA TRP A 97 -11.25 -10.40 3.50
C TRP A 97 -11.20 -9.06 2.73
N ARG A 98 -12.28 -8.71 2.01
CA ARG A 98 -12.37 -7.42 1.30
C ARG A 98 -12.25 -6.22 2.24
N VAL A 99 -12.81 -6.30 3.45
CA VAL A 99 -12.67 -5.25 4.47
C VAL A 99 -11.22 -5.12 4.94
N LEU A 100 -10.54 -6.24 5.21
CA LEU A 100 -9.12 -6.25 5.59
C LEU A 100 -8.24 -5.67 4.48
N GLU A 101 -8.47 -6.07 3.23
CA GLU A 101 -7.74 -5.56 2.06
C GLU A 101 -7.92 -4.05 1.89
N ARG A 102 -9.16 -3.56 1.97
CA ARG A 102 -9.44 -2.10 1.88
C ARG A 102 -8.74 -1.33 3.00
N LYS A 103 -8.83 -1.84 4.24
CA LYS A 103 -8.17 -1.22 5.40
C LYS A 103 -6.65 -1.20 5.21
N TYR A 104 -6.07 -2.29 4.75
CA TYR A 104 -4.64 -2.40 4.43
C TYR A 104 -4.21 -1.41 3.34
N LYS A 105 -4.89 -1.38 2.19
CA LYS A 105 -4.59 -0.43 1.09
C LYS A 105 -4.65 1.02 1.57
N ASN A 106 -5.66 1.35 2.38
CA ASN A 106 -5.78 2.69 2.97
C ASN A 106 -4.62 3.02 3.93
N LEU A 107 -4.18 2.05 4.75
CA LEU A 107 -3.02 2.23 5.64
C LEU A 107 -1.74 2.46 4.83
N VAL A 108 -1.48 1.62 3.84
CA VAL A 108 -0.29 1.70 2.98
C VAL A 108 -0.29 3.00 2.16
N PHE A 109 -1.42 3.39 1.58
CA PHE A 109 -1.54 4.66 0.87
C PHE A 109 -1.24 5.85 1.79
N ARG A 110 -1.81 5.86 3.00
CA ARG A 110 -1.53 6.91 3.98
C ARG A 110 -0.08 6.88 4.47
N GLU A 111 0.55 5.73 4.54
CA GLU A 111 1.97 5.59 4.90
C GLU A 111 2.88 6.18 3.80
N ARG A 112 2.58 5.93 2.52
CA ARG A 112 3.33 6.47 1.38
C ARG A 112 3.12 7.97 1.14
N VAL A 113 1.91 8.47 1.35
CA VAL A 113 1.54 9.88 1.11
C VAL A 113 1.94 10.79 2.28
N LYS A 114 2.36 10.22 3.42
CA LYS A 114 2.83 11.01 4.56
C LYS A 114 4.16 11.69 4.24
N LYS A 115 4.18 13.01 4.43
CA LYS A 115 5.42 13.79 4.50
C LYS A 115 6.24 13.31 5.71
N PRO A 116 7.57 13.11 5.56
CA PRO A 116 8.45 12.77 6.68
C PRO A 116 8.27 13.83 7.78
N GLY A 117 7.77 13.44 8.96
CA GLY A 117 7.63 14.35 10.11
C GLY A 117 6.24 14.49 10.72
N ARG A 118 5.15 14.07 10.07
CA ARG A 118 3.81 13.99 10.73
C ARG A 118 3.48 12.54 11.07
N MET A 119 4.24 11.98 12.01
CA MET A 119 4.14 10.59 12.42
C MET A 119 2.90 10.38 13.30
N ARG A 120 1.71 10.32 12.68
CA ARG A 120 0.60 9.60 13.31
C ARG A 120 0.95 8.13 13.24
N HIS A 121 1.44 7.58 14.36
CA HIS A 121 1.46 6.14 14.58
C HIS A 121 0.01 5.67 14.49
N TYR A 122 -0.38 5.15 13.32
CA TYR A 122 -1.53 4.25 13.30
C TYR A 122 -1.01 3.06 14.09
N GLY A 123 -1.45 2.93 15.34
CA GLY A 123 -0.95 1.95 16.29
C GLY A 123 -0.82 0.58 15.61
N GLN A 124 0.14 -0.22 16.09
CA GLN A 124 0.47 -1.53 15.56
C GLN A 124 -0.80 -2.32 15.21
N TRP A 125 -1.17 -2.29 13.92
CA TRP A 125 -2.35 -3.01 13.49
C TRP A 125 -1.95 -4.48 13.47
N GLU A 126 -2.56 -5.25 14.37
CA GLU A 126 -2.19 -6.65 14.68
C GLU A 126 -1.96 -7.52 13.46
N HIS A 127 -2.75 -7.33 12.39
CA HIS A 127 -2.68 -8.13 11.18
C HIS A 127 -1.93 -7.45 10.02
N LYS A 128 -1.32 -6.27 10.24
CA LYS A 128 -0.57 -5.55 9.19
C LYS A 128 0.54 -6.40 8.63
N ARG A 129 1.37 -7.02 9.48
CA ARG A 129 2.52 -7.84 9.06
C ARG A 129 2.09 -9.00 8.16
N ALA A 130 1.05 -9.73 8.55
CA ALA A 130 0.56 -10.88 7.78
C ALA A 130 0.01 -10.44 6.39
N LEU A 131 -0.59 -9.25 6.31
CA LEU A 131 -1.06 -8.69 5.03
C LEU A 131 0.09 -8.07 4.21
N ASP A 132 1.10 -7.50 4.86
CA ASP A 132 2.33 -7.05 4.20
C ASP A 132 3.00 -8.21 3.46
N GLU A 133 3.05 -9.42 4.04
CA GLU A 133 3.58 -10.61 3.36
C GLU A 133 2.79 -10.95 2.08
N ILE A 134 1.45 -10.95 2.16
CA ILE A 134 0.59 -11.32 1.02
C ILE A 134 0.63 -10.27 -0.10
N PHE A 135 0.73 -8.98 0.24
CA PHE A 135 0.60 -7.88 -0.72
C PHE A 135 1.93 -7.21 -1.13
N ASN A 136 3.01 -7.31 -0.35
CA ASN A 136 4.31 -6.74 -0.70
C ASN A 136 5.25 -7.69 -1.45
N GLU A 137 4.92 -8.98 -1.57
CA GLU A 137 5.72 -9.94 -2.36
C GLU A 137 5.93 -9.48 -3.82
N LYS A 138 4.89 -8.87 -4.42
CA LYS A 138 4.94 -8.28 -5.77
C LYS A 138 5.89 -7.10 -5.93
N LYS A 139 6.36 -6.48 -4.84
CA LYS A 139 7.29 -5.34 -4.88
C LYS A 139 8.75 -5.75 -4.74
N ARG A 140 9.04 -6.97 -4.30
CA ARG A 140 10.42 -7.48 -4.20
C ARG A 140 10.99 -7.90 -5.55
N HIS A 141 10.14 -8.37 -6.48
CA HIS A 141 10.57 -8.74 -7.83
C HIS A 141 10.92 -7.56 -8.76
N VAL A 142 10.54 -6.33 -8.42
CA VAL A 142 10.84 -5.16 -9.27
C VAL A 142 12.30 -4.69 -9.14
N TYR A 143 13.01 -5.11 -8.09
CA TYR A 143 14.37 -4.62 -7.81
C TYR A 143 15.49 -5.65 -8.06
N LEU A 144 15.16 -6.88 -8.46
CA LEU A 144 16.14 -7.94 -8.71
C LEU A 144 16.51 -8.10 -10.20
N GLU A 145 15.83 -7.42 -11.12
CA GLU A 145 16.14 -7.50 -12.57
C GLU A 145 17.00 -6.34 -13.11
N THR A 146 17.31 -5.31 -12.32
CA THR A 146 18.00 -4.10 -12.84
C THR A 146 19.53 -4.15 -12.74
N GLU A 147 20.15 -5.15 -12.12
CA GLU A 147 21.60 -5.13 -11.83
C GLU A 147 22.45 -6.15 -12.62
N GLU A 148 21.89 -6.84 -13.62
CA GLU A 148 22.69 -7.71 -14.51
C GLU A 148 22.34 -7.50 -15.99
N GLN A 149 22.80 -6.38 -16.56
CA GLN A 149 23.29 -6.37 -17.95
C GLN A 149 24.12 -5.10 -18.21
N GLN A 150 25.40 -5.22 -17.89
CA GLN A 150 26.47 -4.36 -18.40
C GLN A 150 26.75 -4.65 -19.88
N SER A 151 26.87 -3.56 -20.65
CA SER A 151 27.79 -3.32 -21.78
C SER A 151 27.68 -4.13 -23.09
N SER A 152 27.14 -3.49 -24.14
CA SER A 152 27.82 -3.30 -25.45
C SER A 152 27.17 -2.09 -26.16
N SER A 153 27.87 -0.96 -26.31
CA SER A 153 28.66 -0.54 -27.47
C SER A 153 27.84 0.14 -28.60
N GLY A 154 28.15 1.42 -28.86
CA GLY A 154 27.82 2.17 -30.10
C GLY A 154 26.54 3.01 -30.04
N SER A 155 26.59 4.33 -29.84
CA SER A 155 26.93 5.39 -30.81
C SER A 155 25.76 5.84 -31.70
N LEU A 156 25.66 7.16 -31.79
CA LEU A 156 24.97 8.04 -32.75
C LEU A 156 23.60 8.62 -32.38
N ALA A 157 23.67 9.95 -32.26
CA ALA A 157 22.61 10.92 -32.17
C ALA A 157 21.93 11.19 -33.53
N TYR A 158 20.94 12.09 -33.46
CA TYR A 158 20.23 12.82 -34.52
C TYR A 158 18.93 12.18 -35.05
N PRO A 159 18.03 12.98 -35.65
CA PRO A 159 17.44 14.20 -35.10
C PRO A 159 15.92 14.27 -35.32
N VAL A 160 15.29 15.25 -34.69
CA VAL A 160 13.94 15.73 -34.99
C VAL A 160 13.93 16.38 -36.38
N THR A 161 13.08 15.90 -37.30
CA THR A 161 12.67 16.66 -38.49
C THR A 161 11.17 16.60 -38.77
N LEU A 162 10.68 17.80 -39.06
CA LEU A 162 9.40 18.32 -39.58
C LEU A 162 8.83 17.55 -40.80
N PRO A 163 7.55 17.75 -41.17
CA PRO A 163 7.32 18.38 -42.48
C PRO A 163 6.19 19.43 -42.53
N LYS A 164 6.45 20.46 -43.35
CA LYS A 164 5.59 21.57 -43.78
C LYS A 164 5.13 21.29 -45.22
N SER A 165 3.86 21.54 -45.52
CA SER A 165 3.23 21.36 -46.83
C SER A 165 3.58 22.46 -47.84
N VAL A 166 3.82 22.08 -49.09
CA VAL A 166 3.59 22.90 -50.31
C VAL A 166 3.17 21.97 -51.46
N SER A 167 2.21 22.45 -52.24
CA SER A 167 1.50 21.87 -53.39
C SER A 167 2.37 21.63 -54.65
N ASP A 168 2.07 20.62 -55.48
CA ASP A 168 1.24 20.70 -56.71
C ASP A 168 1.40 19.46 -57.63
N ALA A 169 0.25 19.04 -58.19
CA ALA A 169 -0.05 18.30 -59.43
C ALA A 169 0.84 17.14 -59.97
N ASP A 170 0.28 15.93 -60.11
CA ASP A 170 0.01 15.30 -61.43
C ASP A 170 -0.95 14.07 -61.34
N GLU A 171 -1.55 13.71 -62.46
CA GLU A 171 -2.83 13.01 -62.74
C GLU A 171 -2.99 11.47 -62.48
N SER A 172 -4.21 11.08 -61.99
CA SER A 172 -5.15 10.01 -62.47
C SER A 172 -4.85 8.48 -62.32
N PRO A 173 -5.85 7.56 -62.43
CA PRO A 173 -7.10 7.38 -61.67
C PRO A 173 -7.27 5.95 -61.07
N GLY A 174 -8.12 5.78 -60.05
CA GLY A 174 -8.46 4.43 -59.53
C GLY A 174 -9.37 4.38 -58.31
N ASP A 175 -10.67 4.63 -58.54
CA ASP A 175 -11.86 4.10 -57.86
C ASP A 175 -11.70 3.26 -56.55
N ARG A 176 -12.21 3.80 -55.43
CA ARG A 176 -13.14 3.12 -54.50
C ARG A 176 -13.60 4.04 -53.36
N GLN A 177 -14.91 4.30 -53.34
CA GLN A 177 -15.65 4.98 -52.29
C GLN A 177 -15.47 4.31 -50.92
N ARG A 178 -15.14 5.09 -49.90
CA ARG A 178 -15.38 4.75 -48.49
C ARG A 178 -15.80 6.02 -47.76
N GLU A 179 -17.10 6.16 -47.52
CA GLU A 179 -17.65 7.32 -46.83
C GLU A 179 -17.29 7.30 -45.34
N ASP A 180 -16.87 8.47 -44.86
CA ASP A 180 -16.51 8.79 -43.48
C ASP A 180 -17.76 9.27 -42.72
N PRO A 181 -18.21 8.58 -41.65
CA PRO A 181 -19.51 8.80 -41.04
C PRO A 181 -19.55 9.95 -40.01
N LEU A 182 -18.81 11.05 -40.22
CA LEU A 182 -18.76 12.17 -39.28
C LEU A 182 -18.88 13.54 -39.97
N ALA A 183 -20.00 13.77 -40.65
CA ALA A 183 -20.45 15.11 -41.01
C ALA A 183 -21.80 15.43 -40.32
N PRO A 184 -21.94 16.56 -39.59
CA PRO A 184 -23.21 16.97 -39.01
C PRO A 184 -24.13 17.51 -40.10
N THR A 185 -25.28 16.88 -40.29
CA THR A 185 -26.36 17.42 -41.12
C THR A 185 -26.98 18.63 -40.43
N VAL A 186 -26.83 19.80 -41.04
CA VAL A 186 -27.47 21.05 -40.66
C VAL A 186 -28.96 20.94 -40.99
N ASN A 187 -29.81 20.86 -39.96
CA ASN A 187 -31.24 21.11 -40.08
C ASN A 187 -31.54 22.44 -39.40
N GLU A 188 -31.96 23.42 -40.21
CA GLU A 188 -32.48 24.69 -39.75
C GLU A 188 -33.82 24.48 -39.02
N LYS A 189 -33.85 24.79 -37.73
CA LYS A 189 -35.07 25.20 -37.02
C LYS A 189 -34.72 26.36 -36.12
N ASP A 190 -35.11 27.52 -36.64
CA ASP A 190 -35.01 28.84 -36.07
C ASP A 190 -35.96 29.04 -34.88
N GLY A 191 -35.52 29.85 -33.91
CA GLY A 191 -36.36 30.51 -32.92
C GLY A 191 -36.52 29.84 -31.55
N ASP A 192 -35.44 29.69 -30.77
CA ASP A 192 -35.40 29.91 -29.27
C ASP A 192 -34.03 29.58 -28.63
N THR A 193 -33.01 29.20 -29.40
CA THR A 193 -31.75 28.61 -28.88
C THR A 193 -30.63 29.61 -28.56
N MET A 194 -30.86 30.93 -28.67
CA MET A 194 -29.82 31.93 -28.39
C MET A 194 -29.52 32.10 -26.89
N ASP A 195 -30.53 32.04 -26.03
CA ASP A 195 -30.34 32.25 -24.59
C ASP A 195 -29.57 31.10 -23.92
N ASP A 196 -29.84 29.84 -24.30
CA ASP A 196 -29.17 28.67 -23.71
C ASP A 196 -27.66 28.63 -24.01
N LYS A 197 -27.25 29.03 -25.22
CA LYS A 197 -25.84 29.12 -25.60
C LYS A 197 -25.12 30.21 -24.80
N GLN A 198 -25.80 31.31 -24.55
CA GLN A 198 -25.23 32.42 -23.79
C GLN A 198 -25.09 32.05 -22.31
N ILE A 199 -26.09 31.39 -21.73
CA ILE A 199 -26.06 30.85 -20.36
C ILE A 199 -24.91 29.85 -20.19
N LEU A 200 -24.76 28.91 -21.14
CA LEU A 200 -23.68 27.91 -21.07
C LEU A 200 -22.30 28.57 -21.15
N THR A 201 -22.14 29.55 -22.02
CA THR A 201 -20.89 30.31 -22.17
C THR A 201 -20.53 31.03 -20.87
N THR A 202 -21.49 31.72 -20.25
CA THR A 202 -21.30 32.40 -18.97
C THR A 202 -20.94 31.42 -17.83
N LEU A 203 -21.52 30.21 -17.82
CA LEU A 203 -21.17 29.19 -16.83
C LEU A 203 -19.74 28.66 -17.02
N PHE A 204 -19.31 28.45 -18.26
CA PHE A 204 -17.94 28.04 -18.56
C PHE A 204 -16.91 29.11 -18.21
N GLU A 205 -17.19 30.38 -18.49
CA GLU A 205 -16.33 31.51 -18.11
C GLU A 205 -16.18 31.60 -16.58
N LYS A 206 -17.28 31.52 -15.83
CA LYS A 206 -17.24 31.49 -14.36
C LYS A 206 -16.42 30.30 -13.84
N PHE A 207 -16.55 29.14 -14.48
CA PHE A 207 -15.80 27.95 -14.11
C PHE A 207 -14.29 28.10 -14.37
N THR A 208 -13.89 28.61 -15.52
CA THR A 208 -12.46 28.81 -15.84
C THR A 208 -11.84 29.89 -14.95
N GLU A 209 -12.57 30.96 -14.63
CA GLU A 209 -12.15 31.97 -13.66
C GLU A 209 -11.96 31.39 -12.25
N GLU A 210 -12.91 30.57 -11.77
CA GLU A 210 -12.82 29.91 -10.47
C GLU A 210 -11.62 28.95 -10.42
N ILE A 211 -11.37 28.20 -11.50
CA ILE A 211 -10.18 27.36 -11.62
C ILE A 211 -8.91 28.21 -11.55
N GLY A 212 -8.84 29.31 -12.30
CA GLY A 212 -7.70 30.23 -12.28
C GLY A 212 -7.42 30.79 -10.89
N ARG A 213 -8.47 31.22 -10.18
CA ARG A 213 -8.38 31.68 -8.78
C ARG A 213 -7.85 30.58 -7.85
N ASN A 214 -8.33 29.35 -8.00
CA ASN A 214 -7.88 28.21 -7.20
C ASN A 214 -6.41 27.86 -7.44
N PHE A 215 -5.94 27.87 -8.69
CA PHE A 215 -4.52 27.64 -8.99
C PHE A 215 -3.63 28.74 -8.42
N ALA A 216 -4.01 30.01 -8.57
CA ALA A 216 -3.26 31.12 -8.00
C ALA A 216 -3.17 31.03 -6.46
N LEU A 217 -4.28 30.66 -5.80
CA LEU A 217 -4.30 30.44 -4.36
C LEU A 217 -3.42 29.25 -3.94
N MET A 218 -3.44 28.17 -4.73
CA MET A 218 -2.62 26.98 -4.48
C MET A 218 -1.12 27.32 -4.55
N GLU A 219 -0.70 28.09 -5.55
CA GLU A 219 0.70 28.48 -5.72
C GLU A 219 1.16 29.43 -4.58
N LYS A 220 0.34 30.41 -4.20
CA LYS A 220 0.59 31.24 -3.01
C LYS A 220 0.72 30.41 -1.74
N ASN A 221 -0.14 29.41 -1.55
CA ASN A 221 -0.08 28.50 -0.40
C ASN A 221 1.18 27.63 -0.41
N LYS A 222 1.62 27.17 -1.58
CA LYS A 222 2.86 26.41 -1.75
C LYS A 222 4.08 27.26 -1.37
N GLN A 223 4.14 28.51 -1.83
CA GLN A 223 5.19 29.46 -1.47
C GLN A 223 5.19 29.78 0.03
N ARG A 224 4.02 30.04 0.63
CA ARG A 224 3.90 30.27 2.07
C ARG A 224 4.45 29.10 2.88
N ARG A 225 4.02 27.87 2.57
CA ARG A 225 4.51 26.66 3.26
C ARG A 225 6.01 26.46 3.09
N HIS A 226 6.55 26.79 1.91
CA HIS A 226 8.00 26.74 1.69
C HIS A 226 8.73 27.74 2.59
N LYS A 227 8.26 29.00 2.65
CA LYS A 227 8.82 30.04 3.51
C LYS A 227 8.77 29.65 4.99
N GLU A 228 7.63 29.16 5.46
CA GLU A 228 7.47 28.66 6.83
C GLU A 228 8.42 27.50 7.12
N LYS A 229 8.57 26.55 6.19
CA LYS A 229 9.50 25.42 6.34
C LYS A 229 10.95 25.89 6.46
N MET A 230 11.35 26.90 5.68
CA MET A 230 12.70 27.47 5.78
C MET A 230 12.91 28.22 7.09
N ALA A 231 11.91 28.97 7.55
CA ALA A 231 11.97 29.65 8.84
C ALA A 231 12.11 28.64 10.01
N VAL A 232 11.39 27.52 9.98
CA VAL A 232 11.52 26.46 11.00
C VAL A 232 12.93 25.85 10.98
N ARG A 233 13.47 25.54 9.81
CA ARG A 233 14.85 25.00 9.69
C ARG A 233 15.88 25.97 10.22
N HIS A 234 15.72 27.25 9.94
CA HIS A 234 16.62 28.28 10.44
C HIS A 234 16.61 28.35 11.97
N ARG A 235 15.41 28.37 12.59
CA ARG A 235 15.27 28.31 14.05
C ARG A 235 15.85 27.04 14.65
N GLU A 236 15.68 25.90 13.98
CA GLU A 236 16.25 24.62 14.43
C GLU A 236 17.78 24.65 14.45
N LEU A 237 18.40 25.25 13.42
CA LEU A 237 19.86 25.42 13.36
C LEU A 237 20.36 26.36 14.46
N GLU A 238 19.66 27.46 14.70
CA GLU A 238 19.99 28.42 15.76
C GLU A 238 19.96 27.77 17.15
N LEU A 239 18.93 26.96 17.44
CA LEU A 239 18.86 26.21 18.71
C LEU A 239 19.99 25.19 18.85
N LYS A 240 20.38 24.51 17.77
CA LYS A 240 21.51 23.58 17.79
C LYS A 240 22.83 24.31 18.07
N GLU A 241 23.01 25.49 17.51
CA GLU A 241 24.18 26.34 17.76
C GLU A 241 24.25 26.77 19.23
N GLN A 242 23.14 27.24 19.80
CA GLN A 242 23.06 27.59 21.22
C GLN A 242 23.34 26.38 22.13
N LEU A 243 22.80 25.21 21.79
CA LEU A 243 23.07 23.97 22.53
C LEU A 243 24.56 23.60 22.49
N PHE A 244 25.22 23.78 21.35
CA PHE A 244 26.65 23.53 21.21
C PHE A 244 27.46 24.48 22.09
N LYS A 245 27.17 25.77 22.07
CA LYS A 245 27.79 26.78 22.95
C LYS A 245 27.64 26.44 24.44
N LEU A 246 26.45 26.00 24.85
CA LEU A 246 26.22 25.56 26.24
C LEU A 246 27.04 24.33 26.62
N LYS A 247 27.18 23.36 25.71
CA LYS A 247 28.03 22.17 25.95
C LYS A 247 29.51 22.56 26.08
N GLU A 248 29.98 23.48 25.25
CA GLU A 248 31.34 24.01 25.31
C GLU A 248 31.61 24.70 26.65
N GLN A 249 30.72 25.62 27.07
CA GLN A 249 30.81 26.28 28.38
C GLN A 249 30.80 25.29 29.54
N LYS A 250 29.96 24.24 29.46
CA LYS A 250 29.91 23.19 30.48
C LYS A 250 31.23 22.43 30.59
N ILE A 251 31.84 22.06 29.46
CA ILE A 251 33.12 21.37 29.44
C ILE A 251 34.21 22.26 30.04
N GLU A 252 34.22 23.55 29.72
CA GLU A 252 35.21 24.49 30.25
C GLU A 252 35.07 24.67 31.76
N LEU A 253 33.83 24.79 32.28
CA LEU A 253 33.57 24.81 33.72
C LEU A 253 34.06 23.53 34.41
N GLN A 254 33.83 22.36 33.80
CA GLN A 254 34.32 21.09 34.36
C GLN A 254 35.85 21.05 34.42
N LYS A 255 36.55 21.55 33.39
CA LYS A 255 38.02 21.68 33.43
C LYS A 255 38.47 22.58 34.57
N CYS A 256 37.87 23.76 34.72
CA CYS A 256 38.17 24.68 35.81
C CYS A 256 37.96 24.04 37.19
N GLN A 257 36.87 23.27 37.37
CA GLN A 257 36.59 22.56 38.62
C GLN A 257 37.66 21.51 38.94
N ILE A 258 38.09 20.73 37.93
CA ILE A 258 39.15 19.73 38.09
C ILE A 258 40.48 20.39 38.50
N ILE A 259 40.84 21.49 37.84
CA ILE A 259 42.07 22.24 38.16
C ILE A 259 42.02 22.77 39.59
N ALA A 260 40.89 23.38 39.99
CA ALA A 260 40.71 23.90 41.35
C ALA A 260 40.76 22.78 42.41
N ALA A 261 40.14 21.63 42.14
CA ALA A 261 40.17 20.48 43.03
C ALA A 261 41.60 19.93 43.19
N ALA A 262 42.37 19.84 42.10
CA ALA A 262 43.76 19.39 42.13
C ALA A 262 44.66 20.34 42.93
N GLN A 263 44.47 21.66 42.80
CA GLN A 263 45.21 22.66 43.59
C GLN A 263 44.90 22.55 45.09
N ASN A 264 43.64 22.33 45.46
CA ASN A 264 43.24 22.15 46.86
C ASN A 264 43.83 20.87 47.49
N LEU A 265 43.98 19.79 46.72
CA LEU A 265 44.64 18.57 47.18
C LEU A 265 46.15 18.78 47.36
N GLY A 266 46.80 19.52 46.46
CA GLY A 266 48.23 19.84 46.55
C GLY A 266 48.61 20.75 47.73
N LEU A 267 47.67 21.57 48.23
CA LEU A 267 47.88 22.45 49.39
C LEU A 267 47.70 21.76 50.75
N ASN A 268 47.00 20.62 50.80
CA ASN A 268 46.74 19.85 52.04
C ASN A 268 47.82 18.80 52.38
N ILE A 269 48.90 18.71 51.58
CA ILE A 269 49.97 17.70 51.73
C ILE A 269 51.28 18.33 52.26
N LYS A 270 51.25 19.59 52.72
CA LYS A 270 52.34 20.24 53.46
C LYS A 270 51.94 20.46 54.90
#